data_AF-A0A3E4WFU6-F1
#
_entry.id   AF-A0A3E4WFU6-F1
#
_cell.length_a   1.000
_cell.length_b   1.000
_cell.length_c   1.000
_cell.angle_alpha   90.00
_cell.angle_beta   90.00
_cell.angle_gamma   90.00
#
_symmetry.space_group_name_H-M   'P 1'
#
loop_
_entity.id
_entity.type
_entity.pdbx_description
1 polymer ?
#
loop_
_entity_poly.entity_id
_entity_poly.type
_entity_poly.pdbx_seq_one_letter_code
_entity_poly.pdbx_strand_id
1 'polypeptide(L)'
;MSSLEAAYDLRHVTRHLIACPTEIMVYGMPYSHIGEYLLAENPDYSAICQTFYQFYSSYTYPYGTIAVTDCSRLDELALLMKDIHSRYSLDDSQTASIQRMDGYSPVIFYDFGDYVRALCGNDAEQLTQFETLLEQVVPYKAHTEKYFTAARGPLPIEHYSGITTSAPSTNSLASSYSQTSWYLATH
;
A
#
# COMPACT_ATOMS: atom_id res chain seq x y z
N MET A 1 5.87 -3.39 4.32
CA MET A 1 5.69 -4.70 3.65
C MET A 1 4.39 -4.80 2.86
N SER A 2 3.38 -3.95 3.08
CA SER A 2 2.24 -3.83 2.16
C SER A 2 2.68 -3.05 0.92
N SER A 3 3.38 -3.74 0.01
CA SER A 3 3.84 -3.22 -1.28
C SER A 3 3.25 -4.09 -2.39
N LEU A 4 2.91 -3.45 -3.50
CA LEU A 4 2.30 -4.08 -4.65
C LEU A 4 3.27 -5.07 -5.31
N GLU A 5 4.55 -4.73 -5.36
CA GLU A 5 5.61 -5.57 -5.88
C GLU A 5 5.72 -6.88 -5.07
N ALA A 6 5.73 -6.77 -3.74
CA ALA A 6 5.77 -7.94 -2.85
C ALA A 6 4.46 -8.75 -2.90
N ALA A 7 3.31 -8.08 -2.91
CA ALA A 7 2.01 -8.74 -3.00
C ALA A 7 1.89 -9.53 -4.32
N TYR A 8 2.37 -8.98 -5.42
CA TYR A 8 2.35 -9.63 -6.72
C TYR A 8 3.25 -10.86 -6.75
N ASP A 9 4.45 -10.83 -6.18
CA ASP A 9 5.33 -12.00 -6.10
C ASP A 9 4.75 -13.13 -5.23
N LEU A 10 3.98 -12.79 -4.20
CA LEU A 10 3.35 -13.75 -3.29
C LEU A 10 1.97 -14.26 -3.74
N ARG A 11 1.42 -13.72 -4.84
CA ARG A 11 0.00 -13.93 -5.20
C ARG A 11 -0.42 -15.39 -5.44
N HIS A 12 0.53 -16.26 -5.76
CA HIS A 12 0.30 -17.68 -6.01
C HIS A 12 0.54 -18.58 -4.78
N VAL A 13 0.98 -18.00 -3.66
CA VAL A 13 1.30 -18.74 -2.42
C VAL A 13 0.48 -18.30 -1.21
N THR A 14 -0.35 -17.26 -1.36
CA THR A 14 -1.33 -16.85 -0.35
C THR A 14 -2.59 -16.29 -1.02
N ARG A 15 -3.74 -16.40 -0.34
CA ARG A 15 -4.97 -15.72 -0.76
C ARG A 15 -5.03 -14.26 -0.30
N HIS A 16 -4.54 -13.99 0.90
CA HIS A 16 -4.54 -12.65 1.48
C HIS A 16 -3.16 -12.32 2.06
N LEU A 17 -2.74 -11.07 1.88
CA LEU A 17 -1.55 -10.50 2.52
C LEU A 17 -2.00 -9.45 3.53
N ILE A 18 -1.71 -9.66 4.81
CA ILE A 18 -1.91 -8.66 5.86
C ILE A 18 -0.57 -8.00 6.16
N ALA A 19 -0.45 -6.70 5.92
CA ALA A 19 0.82 -6.01 6.11
C ALA A 19 0.65 -4.50 6.38
N CYS A 20 1.73 -3.88 6.85
CA CYS A 20 1.82 -2.43 7.03
C CYS A 20 2.51 -1.79 5.81
N PRO A 21 1.91 -0.77 5.17
CA PRO A 21 2.56 0.07 4.16
C PRO A 21 3.81 0.77 4.69
N THR A 22 3.74 1.25 5.94
CA THR A 22 4.78 2.05 6.60
C THR A 22 5.58 1.22 7.60
N GLU A 23 6.51 1.86 8.32
CA GLU A 23 7.10 1.27 9.53
C GLU A 23 6.03 0.99 10.59
N ILE A 24 6.29 -0.04 11.40
CA ILE A 24 5.48 -0.43 12.56
C ILE A 24 6.31 -0.23 13.83
N MET A 25 5.68 0.20 14.91
CA MET A 25 6.36 0.35 16.19
C MET A 25 6.92 -1.00 16.68
N VAL A 26 8.01 -0.98 17.45
CA VAL A 26 8.71 -2.18 17.94
C VAL A 26 7.83 -3.19 18.68
N TYR A 27 6.71 -2.74 19.26
CA TYR A 27 5.70 -3.61 19.85
C TYR A 27 5.15 -4.65 18.86
N GLY A 28 5.04 -4.28 17.59
CA GLY A 28 4.51 -5.13 16.54
C GLY A 28 2.99 -5.27 16.59
N MET A 29 2.47 -6.35 16.02
CA MET A 29 1.03 -6.59 15.98
C MET A 29 0.47 -6.88 17.40
N PRO A 30 -0.70 -6.34 17.77
CA PRO A 30 -1.31 -6.58 19.08
C PRO A 30 -2.00 -7.94 19.14
N TYR A 31 -1.22 -9.03 19.07
CA TYR A 31 -1.72 -10.41 18.96
C TYR A 31 -2.69 -10.84 20.07
N SER A 32 -2.58 -10.29 21.28
CA SER A 32 -3.54 -10.55 22.35
C SER A 32 -4.96 -10.02 22.07
N HIS A 33 -5.10 -9.07 21.14
CA HIS A 33 -6.37 -8.46 20.73
C HIS A 33 -6.83 -8.96 19.35
N ILE A 34 -5.91 -9.24 18.43
CA ILE A 34 -6.25 -9.69 17.07
C ILE A 34 -6.23 -11.22 16.89
N GLY A 35 -5.70 -11.96 17.86
CA GLY A 35 -5.45 -13.39 17.74
C GLY A 35 -6.72 -14.21 17.52
N GLU A 36 -7.84 -13.83 18.14
CA GLU A 36 -9.12 -14.52 17.94
C GLU A 36 -9.61 -14.42 16.49
N TYR A 37 -9.42 -13.25 15.84
CA TYR A 37 -9.81 -13.03 14.46
C TYR A 37 -8.89 -13.74 13.47
N LEU A 38 -7.59 -13.90 13.81
CA LEU A 38 -6.63 -14.63 12.99
C LEU A 38 -6.85 -16.14 13.02
N LEU A 39 -7.27 -16.67 14.17
CA LEU A 39 -7.41 -18.11 14.42
C LEU A 39 -8.84 -18.62 14.21
N ALA A 40 -9.78 -17.74 13.86
CA ALA A 40 -11.12 -18.12 13.44
C ALA A 40 -11.07 -19.03 12.19
N GLU A 41 -12.07 -19.91 12.05
CA GLU A 41 -12.20 -20.80 10.88
C GLU A 41 -12.14 -20.01 9.56
N ASN A 42 -12.76 -18.83 9.55
CA ASN A 42 -12.59 -17.82 8.51
C ASN A 42 -12.02 -16.56 9.18
N PRO A 43 -10.79 -16.14 8.84
CA PRO A 43 -10.21 -14.95 9.46
C PRO A 43 -11.04 -13.68 9.22
N ASP A 44 -11.30 -12.93 10.29
CA ASP A 44 -12.01 -11.65 10.20
C ASP A 44 -11.02 -10.51 9.92
N TYR A 45 -10.71 -10.33 8.65
CA TYR A 45 -9.77 -9.31 8.16
C TYR A 45 -10.17 -7.88 8.53
N SER A 46 -11.47 -7.58 8.57
CA SER A 46 -11.97 -6.27 8.96
C SER A 46 -11.69 -6.00 10.44
N ALA A 47 -12.04 -6.96 11.30
CA ALA A 47 -11.80 -6.87 12.73
C ALA A 47 -10.30 -6.80 13.07
N ILE A 48 -9.43 -7.49 12.32
CA ILE A 48 -7.97 -7.40 12.45
C ILE A 48 -7.50 -5.95 12.21
N CYS A 49 -7.87 -5.35 11.07
CA CYS A 49 -7.48 -3.98 10.75
C CYS A 49 -8.03 -2.96 11.76
N GLN A 50 -9.31 -3.10 12.13
CA GLN A 50 -9.96 -2.17 13.05
C GLN A 50 -9.37 -2.26 14.47
N THR A 51 -9.10 -3.47 14.96
CA THR A 51 -8.50 -3.70 16.27
C THR A 51 -7.05 -3.24 16.32
N PHE A 52 -6.28 -3.45 15.24
CA PHE A 52 -4.94 -2.88 15.08
C PHE A 52 -4.97 -1.35 15.18
N TYR A 53 -5.89 -0.71 14.45
CA TYR A 53 -6.07 0.74 14.48
C TYR A 53 -6.42 1.23 15.88
N GLN A 54 -7.42 0.65 16.54
CA GLN A 54 -7.83 1.04 17.89
C GLN A 54 -6.68 0.90 18.91
N PHE A 55 -5.90 -0.18 18.82
CA PHE A 55 -4.72 -0.36 19.65
C PHE A 55 -3.74 0.78 19.44
N TYR A 56 -3.33 1.06 18.21
CA TYR A 56 -2.35 2.11 17.94
C TYR A 56 -2.90 3.51 18.20
N SER A 57 -4.18 3.81 17.93
CA SER A 57 -4.78 5.11 18.24
C SER A 57 -4.71 5.49 19.73
N SER A 58 -4.68 4.50 20.62
CA SER A 58 -4.59 4.70 22.07
C SER A 58 -3.21 4.40 22.66
N TYR A 59 -2.27 3.95 21.82
CA TYR A 59 -0.92 3.59 22.24
C TYR A 59 -0.06 4.83 22.52
N THR A 60 0.98 4.68 23.35
CA THR A 60 1.92 5.77 23.70
C THR A 60 2.57 6.41 22.47
N TYR A 61 2.75 5.63 21.40
CA TYR A 61 3.18 6.10 20.09
C TYR A 61 2.06 5.85 19.09
N PRO A 62 1.16 6.83 18.85
CA PRO A 62 -0.10 6.59 18.18
C PRO A 62 0.03 6.59 16.66
N TYR A 63 0.83 5.65 16.16
CA TYR A 63 1.24 5.55 14.78
C TYR A 63 1.12 4.12 14.28
N GLY A 64 0.28 3.90 13.28
CA GLY A 64 0.10 2.59 12.67
C GLY A 64 -0.66 2.67 11.36
N THR A 65 -0.22 1.87 10.40
CA THR A 65 -0.93 1.60 9.13
C THR A 65 -1.05 0.10 8.95
N ILE A 66 -2.19 -0.36 8.44
CA ILE A 66 -2.42 -1.77 8.15
C ILE A 66 -3.37 -1.90 6.96
N ALA A 67 -3.17 -2.94 6.17
CA ALA A 67 -4.12 -3.32 5.13
C ALA A 67 -4.10 -4.83 4.90
N VAL A 68 -5.17 -5.30 4.27
CA VAL A 68 -5.31 -6.65 3.73
C VAL A 68 -5.44 -6.55 2.22
N THR A 69 -4.54 -7.21 1.50
CA THR A 69 -4.57 -7.34 0.05
C THR A 69 -5.16 -8.70 -0.32
N ASP A 70 -6.21 -8.73 -1.13
CA ASP A 70 -6.70 -9.94 -1.81
C ASP A 70 -5.83 -10.23 -3.03
N CYS A 71 -5.07 -11.31 -2.95
CA CYS A 71 -4.12 -11.71 -3.99
C CYS A 71 -4.80 -12.27 -5.25
N SER A 72 -6.06 -12.71 -5.16
CA SER A 72 -6.77 -13.34 -6.28
C SER A 72 -7.07 -12.37 -7.43
N ARG A 73 -7.05 -11.07 -7.16
CA ARG A 73 -7.36 -10.01 -8.14
C ARG A 73 -6.13 -9.24 -8.63
N LEU A 74 -4.94 -9.63 -8.21
CA LEU A 74 -3.70 -8.93 -8.56
C LEU A 74 -3.34 -9.04 -10.04
N ASP A 75 -3.70 -10.13 -10.72
CA ASP A 75 -3.50 -10.25 -12.18
C ASP A 75 -4.44 -9.33 -12.96
N GLU A 76 -5.68 -9.14 -12.50
CA GLU A 76 -6.63 -8.18 -13.08
C GLU A 76 -6.13 -6.73 -12.90
N LEU A 77 -5.62 -6.41 -11.71
CA LEU A 77 -5.02 -5.12 -11.42
C LEU A 77 -3.78 -4.86 -12.30
N ALA A 78 -2.94 -5.87 -12.52
CA ALA A 78 -1.78 -5.77 -13.39
C ALA A 78 -2.17 -5.45 -14.85
N LEU A 79 -3.21 -6.11 -15.38
CA LEU A 79 -3.72 -5.83 -16.72
C LEU A 79 -4.23 -4.39 -16.86
N LEU A 80 -4.97 -3.91 -15.86
CA LEU A 80 -5.44 -2.52 -15.84
C LEU A 80 -4.26 -1.54 -15.79
N MET A 81 -3.25 -1.80 -14.95
CA MET A 81 -2.07 -0.96 -14.86
C MET A 81 -1.22 -0.97 -16.13
N LYS A 82 -1.15 -2.10 -16.84
CA LYS A 82 -0.49 -2.18 -18.15
C LYS A 82 -1.13 -1.25 -19.17
N ASP A 83 -2.45 -1.21 -19.20
CA ASP A 83 -3.22 -0.31 -20.05
C ASP A 83 -3.02 1.16 -19.65
N ILE A 84 -3.05 1.47 -18.34
CA ILE A 84 -2.75 2.83 -17.84
C ILE A 84 -1.34 3.27 -18.23
N HIS A 85 -0.29 2.48 -17.97
CA HIS A 85 1.09 2.85 -18.34
C HIS A 85 1.30 2.98 -19.86
N SER A 86 0.46 2.34 -20.69
CA SER A 86 0.52 2.49 -22.15
C SER A 86 -0.03 3.84 -22.64
N ARG A 87 -0.85 4.52 -21.82
CA ARG A 87 -1.56 5.75 -22.17
C ARG A 87 -1.04 6.99 -21.45
N TYR A 88 -0.52 6.83 -20.24
CA TYR A 88 -0.10 7.95 -19.39
C TYR A 88 1.33 7.77 -18.89
N SER A 89 1.99 8.89 -18.66
CA SER A 89 3.33 8.96 -18.07
C SER A 89 3.34 10.04 -17.00
N LEU A 90 4.03 9.79 -15.88
CA LEU A 90 4.20 10.75 -14.81
C LEU A 90 5.45 11.60 -15.08
N ASP A 91 5.35 12.92 -14.94
CA ASP A 91 6.52 13.80 -14.93
C ASP A 91 7.22 13.73 -13.56
N ASP A 92 8.55 13.75 -13.55
CA ASP A 92 9.38 13.74 -12.33
C ASP A 92 8.98 14.87 -11.38
N SER A 93 8.55 16.01 -11.92
CA SER A 93 8.08 17.17 -11.14
C SER A 93 6.83 16.88 -10.29
N GLN A 94 6.01 15.90 -10.70
CA GLN A 94 4.77 15.51 -10.02
C GLN A 94 5.00 14.48 -8.92
N THR A 95 6.17 13.83 -8.87
CA THR A 95 6.48 12.82 -7.84
C THR A 95 6.49 13.38 -6.43
N ALA A 96 6.81 14.68 -6.28
CA ALA A 96 6.87 15.36 -5.00
C ALA A 96 5.50 15.55 -4.33
N SER A 97 4.41 15.53 -5.10
CA SER A 97 3.04 15.67 -4.57
C SER A 97 2.39 14.34 -4.18
N ILE A 98 2.97 13.20 -4.57
CA ILE A 98 2.43 11.89 -4.24
C ILE A 98 2.71 11.58 -2.77
N GLN A 99 1.70 11.09 -2.04
CA GLN A 99 1.84 10.68 -0.65
C GLN A 99 3.01 9.71 -0.46
N ARG A 100 3.99 10.13 0.35
CA ARG A 100 5.08 9.28 0.82
C ARG A 100 4.62 8.33 1.93
N MET A 101 5.13 7.11 1.93
CA MET A 101 4.79 6.06 2.90
C MET A 101 6.03 5.51 3.62
N ASP A 102 7.12 6.28 3.65
CA ASP A 102 8.38 5.92 4.30
C ASP A 102 9.13 7.13 4.88
N GLY A 103 10.31 6.89 5.47
CA GLY A 103 11.24 7.90 5.97
C GLY A 103 12.45 8.19 5.07
N TYR A 104 12.49 7.64 3.84
CA TYR A 104 13.65 7.73 2.96
C TYR A 104 13.72 9.06 2.19
N SER A 105 14.88 9.33 1.59
CA SER A 105 15.12 10.46 0.69
C SER A 105 16.17 10.08 -0.36
N PRO A 106 15.84 9.98 -1.66
CA PRO A 106 14.50 10.09 -2.25
C PRO A 106 13.50 9.06 -1.68
N VAL A 107 12.19 9.30 -1.83
CA VAL A 107 11.16 8.37 -1.35
C VAL A 107 11.23 7.05 -2.15
N ILE A 108 11.05 5.92 -1.46
CA ILE A 108 11.03 4.57 -2.05
C ILE A 108 9.59 4.09 -2.20
N PHE A 109 8.79 4.25 -1.14
CA PHE A 109 7.43 3.74 -1.04
C PHE A 109 6.45 4.90 -1.10
N TYR A 110 5.69 4.96 -2.19
CA TYR A 110 4.61 5.92 -2.41
C TYR A 110 3.27 5.22 -2.22
N ASP A 111 2.24 5.96 -1.82
CA ASP A 111 0.87 5.45 -1.83
C ASP A 111 0.46 5.10 -3.26
N PHE A 112 -0.01 3.87 -3.49
CA PHE A 112 -0.31 3.39 -4.83
C PHE A 112 -1.53 4.08 -5.44
N GLY A 113 -2.59 4.28 -4.65
CA GLY A 113 -3.79 4.95 -5.13
C GLY A 113 -3.50 6.40 -5.53
N ASP A 114 -2.71 7.10 -4.73
CA ASP A 114 -2.32 8.48 -5.02
C ASP A 114 -1.36 8.60 -6.21
N TYR A 115 -0.46 7.62 -6.39
CA TYR A 115 0.36 7.51 -7.60
C TYR A 115 -0.49 7.41 -8.87
N VAL A 116 -1.50 6.52 -8.88
CA VAL A 116 -2.34 6.35 -10.08
C VAL A 116 -3.24 7.56 -10.32
N ARG A 117 -3.70 8.24 -9.25
CA ARG A 117 -4.41 9.52 -9.39
C ARG A 117 -3.55 10.57 -10.09
N ALA A 118 -2.28 10.70 -9.69
CA ALA A 118 -1.34 11.60 -10.35
C ALA A 118 -1.07 11.20 -11.81
N LEU A 119 -1.01 9.89 -12.09
CA LEU A 119 -0.77 9.35 -13.43
C LEU A 119 -1.95 9.57 -14.39
N CYS A 120 -3.18 9.31 -13.95
CA CYS A 120 -4.40 9.50 -14.77
C CYS A 120 -4.75 10.98 -14.98
N GLY A 121 -4.28 11.88 -14.10
CA GLY A 121 -4.54 13.31 -14.20
C GLY A 121 -6.04 13.64 -14.23
N ASN A 122 -6.53 14.11 -15.38
CA ASN A 122 -7.93 14.50 -15.57
C ASN A 122 -8.83 13.38 -16.14
N ASP A 123 -8.29 12.17 -16.36
CA ASP A 123 -9.07 11.03 -16.87
C ASP A 123 -9.88 10.37 -15.74
N ALA A 124 -11.05 10.95 -15.46
CA ALA A 124 -11.93 10.52 -14.37
C ALA A 124 -12.52 9.11 -14.59
N GLU A 125 -12.75 8.71 -15.84
CA GLU A 125 -13.27 7.38 -16.16
C GLU A 125 -12.22 6.30 -15.84
N GLN A 126 -10.99 6.53 -16.30
CA GLN A 126 -9.88 5.63 -16.01
C GLN A 126 -9.58 5.53 -14.52
N LEU A 127 -9.59 6.67 -13.82
CA LEU A 127 -9.37 6.70 -12.39
C LEU A 127 -10.48 5.94 -11.63
N THR A 128 -11.74 6.11 -12.02
CA THR A 128 -12.87 5.41 -11.37
C THR A 128 -12.77 3.90 -11.56
N GLN A 129 -12.40 3.43 -12.75
CA GLN A 129 -12.19 2.00 -13.02
C GLN A 129 -11.08 1.44 -12.11
N PHE A 130 -9.98 2.17 -11.99
CA PHE A 130 -8.87 1.79 -11.13
C PHE A 130 -9.27 1.77 -9.65
N GLU A 131 -9.87 2.83 -9.12
CA GLU A 131 -10.26 2.92 -7.71
C GLU A 131 -11.27 1.82 -7.34
N THR A 132 -12.21 1.49 -8.24
CA THR A 132 -13.17 0.40 -8.05
C THR A 132 -12.49 -0.98 -7.95
N LEU A 133 -11.46 -1.21 -8.78
CA LEU A 133 -10.67 -2.45 -8.73
C LEU A 133 -9.80 -2.48 -7.47
N LEU A 134 -9.18 -1.35 -7.11
CA LEU A 134 -8.32 -1.23 -5.95
C LEU A 134 -9.06 -1.47 -4.64
N GLU A 135 -10.30 -1.00 -4.49
CA GLU A 135 -11.12 -1.27 -3.30
C GLU A 135 -11.43 -2.77 -3.10
N GLN A 136 -11.43 -3.55 -4.18
CA GLN A 136 -11.59 -4.99 -4.10
C GLN A 136 -10.25 -5.73 -3.90
N VAL A 137 -9.14 -5.15 -4.38
CA VAL A 137 -7.78 -5.66 -4.13
C VAL A 137 -7.36 -5.37 -2.69
N VAL A 138 -7.76 -4.24 -2.11
CA VAL A 138 -7.44 -3.84 -0.74
C VAL A 138 -8.74 -3.55 0.04
N PRO A 139 -9.55 -4.60 0.32
CA PRO A 139 -10.90 -4.45 0.88
C PRO A 139 -10.90 -3.97 2.33
N TYR A 140 -9.82 -4.20 3.07
CA TYR A 140 -9.71 -3.80 4.48
C TYR A 140 -8.41 -3.06 4.70
N LYS A 141 -8.50 -1.85 5.25
CA LYS A 141 -7.36 -0.98 5.49
C LYS A 141 -7.70 0.02 6.59
N ALA A 142 -6.71 0.35 7.42
CA ALA A 142 -6.86 1.34 8.48
C ALA A 142 -5.52 2.05 8.73
N HIS A 143 -5.60 3.31 9.16
CA HIS A 143 -4.43 4.11 9.48
C HIS A 143 -4.74 5.14 10.57
N THR A 144 -3.74 5.49 11.36
CA THR A 144 -3.74 6.70 12.20
C THR A 144 -3.52 7.95 11.35
N GLU A 145 -3.75 9.15 11.90
CA GLU A 145 -3.53 10.43 11.21
C GLU A 145 -2.08 10.58 10.70
N LYS A 146 -1.13 10.00 11.43
CA LYS A 146 0.30 10.00 11.12
C LYS A 146 0.86 8.60 11.21
N TYR A 147 1.89 8.29 10.43
CA TYR A 147 2.76 7.15 10.67
C TYR A 147 4.11 7.61 11.22
N PHE A 148 4.85 6.72 11.87
CA PHE A 148 6.18 7.00 12.37
C PHE A 148 7.24 6.48 11.41
N THR A 149 8.38 7.16 11.37
CA THR A 149 9.60 6.66 10.74
C THR A 149 10.77 6.89 11.68
N ALA A 150 11.67 5.92 11.81
CA ALA A 150 12.88 6.09 12.61
C ALA A 150 13.76 7.23 12.08
N ALA A 151 13.75 7.45 10.77
CA ALA A 151 14.59 8.46 10.11
C ALA A 151 14.06 9.90 10.24
N ARG A 152 12.73 10.11 10.31
CA ARG A 152 12.13 11.47 10.24
C ARG A 152 11.13 11.76 11.35
N GLY A 153 10.83 10.80 12.22
CA GLY A 153 9.75 10.92 13.18
C GLY A 153 8.37 10.77 12.52
N PRO A 154 7.32 11.35 13.12
CA PRO A 154 5.94 11.22 12.62
C PRO A 154 5.70 12.05 11.35
N LEU A 155 5.00 11.47 10.37
CA LEU A 155 4.64 12.08 9.10
C LEU A 155 3.12 11.93 8.84
N PRO A 156 2.46 12.94 8.26
CA PRO A 156 1.02 12.90 7.98
C PRO A 156 0.66 11.92 6.86
N ILE A 157 -0.58 11.44 6.94
CA ILE A 157 -1.23 10.64 5.90
C ILE A 157 -2.44 11.43 5.40
N GLU A 158 -2.32 12.02 4.22
CA GLU A 158 -3.42 12.74 3.54
C GLU A 158 -4.14 11.81 2.55
N HIS A 159 -3.42 10.86 1.96
CA HIS A 159 -3.96 9.83 1.08
C HIS A 159 -3.53 8.44 1.55
N TYR A 160 -4.44 7.47 1.51
CA TYR A 160 -4.16 6.11 1.96
C TYR A 160 -4.96 5.06 1.20
N SER A 161 -4.27 4.35 0.32
CA SER A 161 -4.79 3.20 -0.43
C SER A 161 -4.53 1.86 0.25
N GLY A 162 -3.71 1.83 1.31
CA GLY A 162 -3.36 0.61 2.04
C GLY A 162 -2.26 -0.24 1.40
N ILE A 163 -1.74 0.13 0.23
CA ILE A 163 -0.64 -0.56 -0.42
C ILE A 163 0.30 0.44 -1.10
N THR A 164 1.60 0.16 -1.11
CA THR A 164 2.61 1.04 -1.70
C THR A 164 3.07 0.57 -3.07
N THR A 165 3.67 1.48 -3.84
CA THR A 165 4.51 1.16 -5.01
C THR A 165 5.80 1.95 -4.98
N SER A 166 6.83 1.43 -5.65
CA SER A 166 8.10 2.10 -5.93
C SER A 166 8.22 2.60 -7.37
N ALA A 167 7.15 2.54 -8.17
CA ALA A 167 7.17 2.94 -9.57
C ALA A 167 7.77 4.34 -9.85
N PRO A 168 7.43 5.40 -9.10
CA PRO A 168 8.00 6.73 -9.33
C PRO A 168 9.31 6.98 -8.54
N SER A 169 9.87 5.97 -7.87
CA SER A 169 11.05 6.17 -7.04
C SER A 169 12.32 6.37 -7.86
N THR A 170 13.08 7.40 -7.50
CA THR A 170 14.44 7.66 -8.00
C THR A 170 15.52 7.29 -6.99
N ASN A 171 15.14 6.65 -5.87
CA ASN A 171 16.09 6.20 -4.86
C ASN A 171 16.94 5.05 -5.42
N SER A 172 18.26 5.07 -5.18
CA SER A 172 19.16 4.03 -5.66
C SER A 172 18.82 2.63 -5.14
N LEU A 173 18.19 2.51 -3.97
CA LEU A 173 17.70 1.25 -3.41
C LEU A 173 16.52 0.66 -4.20
N ALA A 174 15.82 1.47 -5.01
CA ALA A 174 14.74 1.03 -5.90
C ALA A 174 15.22 0.83 -7.35
N SER A 175 16.53 0.90 -7.63
CA SER A 175 17.09 0.82 -8.98
C SER A 175 16.78 -0.48 -9.73
N SER A 176 16.46 -1.56 -9.02
CA SER A 176 16.05 -2.84 -9.60
C SER A 176 14.53 -2.99 -9.76
N TYR A 177 13.74 -1.91 -9.60
CA TYR A 177 12.28 -1.95 -9.75
C TYR A 177 11.83 -2.58 -11.07
N SER A 178 12.54 -2.27 -12.17
CA SER A 178 12.28 -2.82 -13.51
C SER A 178 12.47 -4.32 -13.65
N GLN A 179 13.04 -4.98 -12.63
CA GLN A 179 13.25 -6.43 -12.59
C GLN A 179 12.18 -7.16 -11.78
N THR A 180 11.27 -6.44 -11.13
CA THR A 180 10.18 -7.05 -10.35
C THR A 180 9.16 -7.72 -11.27
N SER A 181 8.51 -8.80 -10.81
CA SER A 181 7.45 -9.45 -11.57
C SER A 181 6.27 -8.50 -11.84
N TRP A 182 6.01 -7.58 -10.91
CA TRP A 182 5.00 -6.54 -11.07
C TRP A 182 5.32 -5.60 -12.25
N TYR A 183 6.54 -5.10 -12.35
CA TYR A 183 6.95 -4.26 -13.48
C TYR A 183 6.79 -4.99 -14.81
N LEU A 184 7.29 -6.22 -14.90
CA LEU A 184 7.23 -7.05 -16.11
C LEU A 184 5.78 -7.35 -16.55
N ALA A 185 4.83 -7.39 -15.62
CA ALA A 185 3.42 -7.60 -15.92
C ALA A 185 2.69 -6.31 -16.36
N THR A 186 3.24 -5.13 -16.03
CA THR A 186 2.55 -3.84 -16.15
C THR A 186 3.18 -2.87 -17.14
N HIS A 187 4.21 -3.29 -17.86
CA HIS A 187 4.86 -2.56 -18.96
C HIS A 187 4.96 -3.48 -20.19
#